data_AF-A0A7X8S6J0-F1
#
_entry.id   AF-A0A7X8S6J0-F1
#
_cell.length_a   1.000
_cell.length_b   1.000
_cell.length_c   1.000
_cell.angle_alpha   90.00
_cell.angle_beta   90.00
_cell.angle_gamma   90.00
#
_symmetry.space_group_name_H-M   'P 1'
#
loop_
_entity.id
_entity.type
_entity.pdbx_description
1 polymer ?
#
loop_
_entity_poly.entity_id
_entity_poly.type
_entity_poly.pdbx_seq_one_letter_code
_entity_poly.pdbx_strand_id
1 'polypeptide(L)'
;MKEEYIKLLLLNSIRRKEFVALTQTWLPESELSALFNGALVHSFSVLEVSLEQQYLDVVAQVIATLEDEGVILREGDEYTGKYFRIDHARKDFFIKRHKEQNPIAQRVEVLGPPSLVAAIKKIAQEDGLVAFAGADLGSGDSLETVANSGPGIPASDRIVYLNDNQTEEISAVADELISAIEPENSIDGDVDERSRILAQLNAAKELLRATSLRAFLMYETLFHALNLLIEKYRDKVLGQVAAKLLDLLIENVFGGGK
;
A
#
# COMPACT_ATOMS: atom_id res chain seq x y z
N MET A 1 9.30 -23.55 7.67
CA MET A 1 8.94 -23.25 6.26
C MET A 1 8.09 -21.98 6.15
N LYS A 2 6.98 -21.82 6.89
CA LYS A 2 6.18 -20.57 6.88
C LYS A 2 7.02 -19.34 7.15
N GLU A 3 7.81 -19.39 8.22
CA GLU A 3 8.70 -18.30 8.64
C GLU A 3 9.62 -17.81 7.52
N GLU A 4 10.13 -18.69 6.68
CA GLU A 4 11.03 -18.32 5.58
C GLU A 4 10.34 -17.51 4.49
N TYR A 5 9.05 -17.76 4.23
CA TYR A 5 8.25 -16.90 3.36
C TYR A 5 8.02 -15.53 3.99
N ILE A 6 7.77 -15.47 5.30
CA ILE A 6 7.59 -14.20 6.03
C ILE A 6 8.90 -13.40 6.06
N LYS A 7 10.04 -14.05 6.32
CA LYS A 7 11.38 -13.44 6.24
C LYS A 7 11.63 -12.90 4.84
N LEU A 8 11.36 -13.69 3.80
CA LEU A 8 11.52 -13.24 2.42
C LEU A 8 10.63 -12.03 2.09
N LEU A 9 9.39 -12.01 2.59
CA LEU A 9 8.49 -10.87 2.46
C LEU A 9 9.11 -9.64 3.14
N LEU A 10 9.52 -9.74 4.41
CA LEU A 10 10.15 -8.65 5.16
C LEU A 10 11.42 -8.12 4.46
N LEU A 11 12.29 -9.02 3.97
CA LEU A 11 13.49 -8.63 3.24
C LEU A 11 13.15 -7.89 1.95
N ASN A 12 12.05 -8.23 1.28
CA ASN A 12 11.56 -7.45 0.14
C ASN A 12 10.98 -6.09 0.58
N SER A 13 10.32 -6.02 1.74
CA SER A 13 9.77 -4.78 2.31
C SER A 13 10.86 -3.75 2.61
N ILE A 14 11.97 -4.17 3.22
CA ILE A 14 13.07 -3.26 3.59
C ILE A 14 13.93 -2.82 2.39
N ARG A 15 13.68 -3.35 1.18
CA ARG A 15 14.28 -2.88 -0.08
C ARG A 15 13.52 -1.72 -0.71
N ARG A 16 12.29 -1.45 -0.26
CA ARG A 16 11.46 -0.39 -0.82
C ARG A 16 12.09 0.98 -0.60
N LYS A 17 11.82 1.92 -1.52
CA LYS A 17 12.43 3.26 -1.51
C LYS A 17 12.05 4.05 -0.25
N GLU A 18 10.83 3.85 0.23
CA GLU A 18 10.28 4.49 1.43
C GLU A 18 11.06 4.06 2.67
N PHE A 19 11.31 2.75 2.83
CA PHE A 19 12.14 2.24 3.93
C PHE A 19 13.57 2.76 3.85
N VAL A 20 14.14 2.77 2.64
CA VAL A 20 15.48 3.33 2.40
C VAL A 20 15.52 4.79 2.83
N ALA A 21 14.60 5.63 2.36
CA ALA A 21 14.54 7.05 2.68
C ALA A 21 14.46 7.32 4.19
N LEU A 22 13.62 6.56 4.91
CA LEU A 22 13.49 6.70 6.36
C LEU A 22 14.77 6.35 7.12
N THR A 23 15.56 5.41 6.61
CA THR A 23 16.76 4.88 7.29
C THR A 23 18.08 5.46 6.82
N GLN A 24 18.06 6.53 6.02
CA GLN A 24 19.25 7.26 5.59
C GLN A 24 19.92 8.03 6.74
N THR A 25 19.15 8.43 7.73
CA THR A 25 19.59 9.19 8.91
C THR A 25 19.71 8.29 10.14
N TRP A 26 20.37 8.80 11.17
CA TRP A 26 20.36 8.17 12.50
C TRP A 26 18.96 8.29 13.11
N LEU A 27 18.41 7.16 13.57
CA LEU A 27 17.10 7.06 14.20
C LEU A 27 17.25 6.55 15.63
N PRO A 28 16.36 6.93 16.58
CA PRO A 28 16.39 6.40 17.93
C PRO A 28 16.24 4.88 17.95
N GLU A 29 17.04 4.19 18.77
CA GLU A 29 17.00 2.72 18.88
C GLU A 29 15.60 2.19 19.25
N SER A 30 14.84 2.96 20.03
CA SER A 30 13.46 2.64 20.40
C SER A 30 12.51 2.47 19.19
N GLU A 31 12.85 3.04 18.04
CA GLU A 31 12.04 2.96 16.82
C GLU A 31 12.38 1.74 15.94
N LEU A 32 13.49 1.04 16.21
CA LEU A 32 14.00 -0.04 15.34
C LEU A 32 12.96 -1.14 15.10
N SER A 33 12.38 -1.67 16.18
CA SER A 33 11.38 -2.75 16.06
C SER A 33 10.09 -2.26 15.40
N ALA A 34 9.65 -1.05 15.73
CA ALA A 34 8.44 -0.45 15.17
C ALA A 34 8.58 -0.23 13.65
N LEU A 35 9.76 0.21 13.20
CA LEU A 35 10.05 0.45 11.80
C LEU A 35 10.00 -0.83 10.97
N PHE A 36 10.67 -1.90 11.42
CA PHE A 36 10.65 -3.20 10.72
C PHE A 36 9.26 -3.84 10.75
N ASN A 37 8.57 -3.75 11.89
CA ASN A 37 7.19 -4.23 11.99
C ASN A 37 6.28 -3.45 11.03
N GLY A 38 6.41 -2.12 10.97
CA GLY A 38 5.67 -1.28 10.03
C GLY A 38 5.91 -1.68 8.57
N ALA A 39 7.14 -2.00 8.20
CA ALA A 39 7.46 -2.50 6.85
C ALA A 39 6.77 -3.84 6.53
N LEU A 40 6.70 -4.74 7.52
CA LEU A 40 6.00 -6.02 7.40
C LEU A 40 4.49 -5.82 7.27
N VAL A 41 3.89 -5.08 8.21
CA VAL A 41 2.46 -4.74 8.23
C VAL A 41 2.03 -4.10 6.91
N HIS A 42 2.79 -3.12 6.42
CA HIS A 42 2.52 -2.50 5.14
C HIS A 42 2.54 -3.50 3.97
N SER A 43 3.43 -4.49 4.01
CA SER A 43 3.52 -5.51 2.96
C SER A 43 2.36 -6.49 2.98
N PHE A 44 1.83 -6.82 4.17
CA PHE A 44 0.62 -7.63 4.31
C PHE A 44 -0.67 -6.86 3.98
N SER A 45 -0.72 -5.57 4.33
CA SER A 45 -1.81 -4.67 3.95
C SER A 45 -2.00 -4.60 2.44
N VAL A 46 -0.91 -4.56 1.65
CA VAL A 46 -0.96 -4.63 0.18
C VAL A 46 -1.55 -5.95 -0.32
N LEU A 47 -1.52 -7.00 0.49
CA LEU A 47 -2.10 -8.31 0.18
C LEU A 47 -3.50 -8.49 0.78
N GLU A 48 -4.09 -7.43 1.33
CA GLU A 48 -5.40 -7.41 1.99
C GLU A 48 -5.47 -8.31 3.22
N VAL A 49 -4.32 -8.60 3.83
CA VAL A 49 -4.23 -9.40 5.05
C VAL A 49 -3.95 -8.47 6.22
N SER A 50 -4.81 -8.51 7.24
CA SER A 50 -4.55 -7.81 8.50
C SER A 50 -3.49 -8.58 9.27
N LEU A 51 -2.37 -7.94 9.58
CA LEU A 51 -1.39 -8.47 10.51
C LEU A 51 -1.71 -7.94 11.90
N GLU A 52 -1.97 -8.83 12.85
CA GLU A 52 -1.93 -8.46 14.26
C GLU A 52 -0.46 -8.42 14.76
N GLN A 53 -0.23 -8.71 16.04
CA GLN A 53 1.11 -8.93 16.61
C GLN A 53 1.72 -10.29 16.20
N GLN A 54 1.14 -10.95 15.18
CA GLN A 54 1.68 -12.20 14.68
C GLN A 54 3.00 -11.93 13.93
N TYR A 55 3.96 -12.85 14.07
CA TYR A 55 5.30 -12.78 13.46
C TYR A 55 6.27 -11.71 14.01
N LEU A 56 5.99 -11.11 15.18
CA LEU A 56 6.98 -10.26 15.86
C LEU A 56 8.30 -11.01 16.13
N ASP A 57 8.24 -12.31 16.42
CA ASP A 57 9.43 -13.16 16.57
C ASP A 57 10.24 -13.25 15.28
N VAL A 58 9.57 -13.30 14.11
CA VAL A 58 10.26 -13.31 12.80
C VAL A 58 10.93 -11.97 12.55
N VAL A 59 10.28 -10.85 12.91
CA VAL A 59 10.87 -9.52 12.83
C VAL A 59 12.12 -9.44 13.71
N ALA A 60 12.03 -9.88 14.96
CA ALA A 60 13.14 -9.89 15.91
C ALA A 60 14.33 -10.74 15.39
N GLN A 61 14.06 -11.94 14.84
CA GLN A 61 15.09 -12.79 14.24
C GLN A 61 15.79 -12.12 13.05
N VAL A 62 15.04 -11.44 12.18
CA VAL A 62 15.61 -10.72 11.03
C VAL A 62 16.46 -9.54 11.50
N ILE A 63 16.00 -8.78 12.49
CA ILE A 63 16.79 -7.69 13.10
C ILE A 63 18.10 -8.25 13.65
N ALA A 64 18.05 -9.28 14.51
CA ALA A 64 19.25 -9.89 15.09
C ALA A 64 20.24 -10.37 14.01
N THR A 65 19.73 -11.01 12.94
CA THR A 65 20.57 -11.45 11.83
C THR A 65 21.23 -10.28 11.09
N LEU A 66 20.50 -9.17 10.90
CA LEU A 66 21.05 -7.96 10.27
C LEU A 66 22.07 -7.25 11.15
N GLU A 67 21.92 -7.33 12.47
CA GLU A 67 22.89 -6.83 13.45
C GLU A 67 24.17 -7.66 13.42
N ASP A 68 24.07 -8.99 13.45
CA ASP A 68 25.20 -9.91 13.40
C ASP A 68 26.03 -9.74 12.11
N GLU A 69 25.36 -9.39 11.01
CA GLU A 69 25.98 -9.13 9.71
C GLU A 69 26.48 -7.68 9.55
N GLY A 70 26.33 -6.85 10.59
CA GLY A 70 26.78 -5.46 10.61
C GLY A 70 26.06 -4.58 9.58
N VAL A 71 24.82 -4.92 9.23
CA VAL A 71 23.92 -4.10 8.40
C VAL A 71 23.31 -2.97 9.23
N ILE A 72 22.98 -3.24 10.49
CA ILE A 72 22.49 -2.25 11.45
C ILE A 72 23.70 -1.69 12.20
N LEU A 73 23.98 -0.40 11.98
CA LEU A 73 25.02 0.35 12.69
C LEU A 73 24.39 1.02 13.91
N ARG A 74 25.09 0.99 15.05
CA ARG A 74 24.63 1.57 16.32
C ARG A 74 25.65 2.59 16.82
N GLU A 75 25.17 3.72 17.32
CA GLU A 75 25.99 4.80 17.87
C GLU A 75 25.26 5.47 19.05
N GLY A 76 26.01 6.11 19.93
CA GLY A 76 25.49 6.79 21.11
C GLY A 76 25.75 6.05 22.43
N ASP A 77 25.33 6.69 23.51
CA ASP A 77 25.62 6.27 24.88
C ASP A 77 24.45 6.62 25.83
N GLU A 78 24.67 6.48 27.14
CA GLU A 78 23.65 6.76 28.16
C GLU A 78 23.26 8.25 28.27
N TYR A 79 24.07 9.17 27.74
CA TYR A 79 23.85 10.62 27.83
C TYR A 79 23.26 11.20 26.55
N THR A 80 23.73 10.72 25.41
CA THR A 80 23.29 11.15 24.08
C THR A 80 22.06 10.40 23.62
N GLY A 81 21.76 9.24 24.23
CA GLY A 81 20.77 8.29 23.74
C GLY A 81 21.40 7.32 22.74
N LYS A 82 20.72 6.22 22.47
CA LYS A 82 21.18 5.21 21.52
C LYS A 82 20.46 5.36 20.19
N TYR A 83 21.22 5.35 19.11
CA TYR A 83 20.73 5.52 17.76
C TYR A 83 21.19 4.35 16.88
N PHE A 84 20.43 4.11 15.81
CA PHE A 84 20.80 3.18 14.77
C PHE A 84 20.71 3.82 13.39
N ARG A 85 21.44 3.26 12.44
CA ARG A 85 21.34 3.55 11.00
C ARG A 85 21.52 2.27 10.20
N ILE A 86 20.90 2.18 9.03
CA ILE A 86 21.09 1.04 8.13
C ILE A 86 22.22 1.33 7.14
N ASP A 87 23.22 0.45 7.08
CA ASP A 87 24.17 0.43 5.97
C ASP A 87 23.51 -0.20 4.75
N HIS A 88 23.05 0.64 3.82
CA HIS A 88 22.31 0.20 2.64
C HIS A 88 23.12 -0.70 1.69
N ALA A 89 24.43 -0.46 1.56
CA ALA A 89 25.27 -1.29 0.70
C ALA A 89 25.39 -2.70 1.27
N ARG A 90 25.63 -2.82 2.58
CA ARG A 90 25.65 -4.11 3.28
C ARG A 90 24.29 -4.79 3.28
N LYS A 91 23.21 -4.02 3.48
CA LYS A 91 21.83 -4.53 3.41
C LYS A 91 21.55 -5.18 2.06
N ASP A 92 21.87 -4.50 0.96
CA ASP A 92 21.60 -5.00 -0.39
C ASP A 92 22.45 -6.25 -0.69
N PHE A 93 23.71 -6.27 -0.26
CA PHE A 93 24.57 -7.45 -0.35
C PHE A 93 24.02 -8.63 0.47
N PHE A 94 23.62 -8.38 1.71
CA PHE A 94 23.02 -9.38 2.59
C PHE A 94 21.76 -9.98 1.97
N ILE A 95 20.84 -9.15 1.47
CA ILE A 95 19.58 -9.64 0.88
C ILE A 95 19.86 -10.45 -0.38
N LYS A 96 20.80 -10.00 -1.23
CA LYS A 96 21.20 -10.75 -2.42
C LYS A 96 21.74 -12.14 -2.03
N ARG A 97 22.71 -12.20 -1.12
CA ARG A 97 23.29 -13.46 -0.62
C ARG A 97 22.23 -14.37 0.00
N HIS A 98 21.34 -13.80 0.81
CA HIS A 98 20.26 -14.56 1.46
C HIS A 98 19.32 -15.18 0.41
N LYS A 99 18.94 -14.44 -0.64
CA LYS A 99 18.12 -14.97 -1.74
C LYS A 99 18.82 -16.10 -2.49
N GLU A 100 20.12 -15.96 -2.74
CA GLU A 100 20.92 -16.97 -3.43
C GLU A 100 21.06 -18.27 -2.61
N GLN A 101 21.05 -18.19 -1.28
CA GLN A 101 21.20 -19.35 -0.39
C GLN A 101 19.86 -19.98 0.02
N ASN A 102 18.76 -19.25 -0.06
CA ASN A 102 17.46 -19.71 0.43
C ASN A 102 16.67 -20.44 -0.68
N PRO A 103 16.38 -21.75 -0.53
CA PRO A 103 15.67 -22.51 -1.56
C PRO A 103 14.24 -22.01 -1.80
N ILE A 104 13.62 -21.36 -0.82
CA ILE A 104 12.29 -20.74 -0.98
C ILE A 104 12.40 -19.48 -1.85
N ALA A 105 13.44 -18.66 -1.64
CA ALA A 105 13.68 -17.49 -2.46
C ALA A 105 13.97 -17.88 -3.93
N GLN A 106 14.81 -18.89 -4.15
CA GLN A 106 15.06 -19.45 -5.48
C GLN A 106 13.77 -19.97 -6.13
N ARG A 107 12.94 -20.70 -5.38
CA ARG A 107 11.65 -21.19 -5.89
C ARG A 107 10.72 -20.05 -6.29
N VAL A 108 10.61 -19.01 -5.46
CA VAL A 108 9.80 -17.82 -5.76
C VAL A 108 10.33 -17.07 -6.98
N GLU A 109 11.64 -17.02 -7.16
CA GLU A 109 12.26 -16.39 -8.32
C GLU A 109 11.93 -17.13 -9.62
N VAL A 110 11.95 -18.47 -9.61
CA VAL A 110 11.56 -19.29 -10.77
C VAL A 110 10.06 -19.19 -11.06
N LEU A 111 9.22 -19.22 -10.03
CA LEU A 111 7.75 -19.21 -10.18
C LEU A 111 7.17 -17.80 -10.36
N GLY A 112 7.98 -16.77 -10.12
CA GLY A 112 7.60 -15.37 -10.21
C GLY A 112 6.89 -14.81 -8.96
N PRO A 113 6.70 -13.48 -8.89
CA PRO A 113 6.09 -12.79 -7.75
C PRO A 113 4.72 -13.32 -7.28
N PRO A 114 3.79 -13.76 -8.16
CA PRO A 114 2.49 -14.29 -7.73
C PRO A 114 2.60 -15.51 -6.79
N SER A 115 3.68 -16.29 -6.92
CA SER A 115 3.90 -17.46 -6.07
C SER A 115 4.15 -17.09 -4.61
N LEU A 116 4.85 -15.97 -4.35
CA LEU A 116 5.04 -15.44 -3.01
C LEU A 116 3.70 -14.96 -2.44
N VAL A 117 2.92 -14.22 -3.22
CA VAL A 117 1.60 -13.73 -2.80
C VAL A 117 0.68 -14.89 -2.41
N ALA A 118 0.60 -15.92 -3.25
CA ALA A 118 -0.21 -17.11 -2.98
C ALA A 118 0.25 -17.83 -1.71
N ALA A 119 1.57 -17.96 -1.50
CA ALA A 119 2.13 -18.55 -0.29
C ALA A 119 1.78 -17.75 0.97
N ILE A 120 1.90 -16.41 0.93
CA ILE A 120 1.58 -15.53 2.06
C ILE A 120 0.07 -15.57 2.37
N LYS A 121 -0.80 -15.51 1.36
CA LYS A 121 -2.26 -15.64 1.55
C LYS A 121 -2.63 -16.98 2.19
N LYS A 122 -2.00 -18.07 1.75
CA LYS A 122 -2.19 -19.39 2.36
C LYS A 122 -1.71 -19.45 3.81
N ILE A 123 -0.53 -18.91 4.11
CA ILE A 123 0.00 -18.84 5.48
C ILE A 123 -0.96 -18.05 6.37
N ALA A 124 -1.42 -16.88 5.91
CA ALA A 124 -2.37 -16.06 6.62
C ALA A 124 -3.68 -16.82 6.93
N GLN A 125 -4.23 -17.53 5.94
CA GLN A 125 -5.42 -18.35 6.11
C GLN A 125 -5.22 -19.48 7.14
N GLU A 126 -4.08 -20.17 7.09
CA GLU A 126 -3.75 -21.25 8.04
C GLU A 126 -3.56 -20.73 9.47
N ASP A 127 -3.06 -19.50 9.62
CA ASP A 127 -2.80 -18.87 10.92
C ASP A 127 -4.02 -18.07 11.42
N GLY A 128 -5.17 -18.19 10.73
CA GLY A 128 -6.44 -17.59 11.13
C GLY A 128 -6.51 -16.07 10.94
N LEU A 129 -5.59 -15.49 10.16
CA LEU A 129 -5.60 -14.07 9.83
C LEU A 129 -6.71 -13.80 8.82
N VAL A 130 -7.60 -12.87 9.17
CA VAL A 130 -8.74 -12.50 8.35
C VAL A 130 -8.25 -11.63 7.20
N ALA A 131 -8.49 -12.06 5.96
CA ALA A 131 -8.41 -11.17 4.80
C ALA A 131 -9.51 -10.12 4.96
N PHE A 132 -9.19 -8.84 4.80
CA PHE A 132 -10.20 -7.78 4.82
C PHE A 132 -11.30 -8.14 3.81
N ALA A 133 -12.49 -8.44 4.33
CA ALA A 133 -13.57 -9.02 3.56
C ALA A 133 -14.08 -8.02 2.52
N GLY A 134 -13.68 -8.22 1.27
CA GLY A 134 -14.37 -7.79 0.06
C GLY A 134 -14.74 -9.00 -0.78
N ALA A 135 -15.97 -9.49 -0.58
CA ALA A 135 -16.73 -10.40 -1.44
C ALA A 135 -16.26 -11.87 -1.66
N ASP A 136 -17.01 -12.76 -1.00
CA ASP A 136 -17.67 -13.91 -1.62
C ASP A 136 -16.86 -14.83 -2.55
N LEU A 137 -16.18 -15.82 -1.97
CA LEU A 137 -15.67 -16.99 -2.70
C LEU A 137 -16.81 -18.02 -2.90
N GLY A 138 -17.70 -17.67 -3.83
CA GLY A 138 -18.49 -18.64 -4.57
C GLY A 138 -17.59 -19.52 -5.42
N SER A 139 -17.65 -20.81 -5.15
CA SER A 139 -17.05 -21.93 -5.87
C SER A 139 -17.13 -21.86 -7.40
N GLY A 140 -16.04 -22.28 -8.07
CA GLY A 140 -16.13 -22.92 -9.39
C GLY A 140 -15.21 -22.34 -10.44
N ASP A 141 -14.14 -23.10 -10.73
CA ASP A 141 -13.67 -23.39 -12.08
C ASP A 141 -13.34 -22.21 -13.02
N SER A 142 -12.06 -21.89 -13.15
CA SER A 142 -11.39 -21.54 -14.41
C SER A 142 -9.89 -21.34 -14.15
N LEU A 143 -9.12 -22.40 -14.35
CA LEU A 143 -7.73 -22.28 -14.80
C LEU A 143 -7.75 -21.66 -16.20
N GLU A 144 -6.71 -20.87 -16.52
CA GLU A 144 -6.47 -20.15 -17.78
C GLU A 144 -7.06 -18.74 -17.88
N THR A 145 -6.42 -17.76 -17.24
CA THR A 145 -5.94 -16.47 -17.79
C THR A 145 -5.15 -15.84 -16.61
N VAL A 146 -3.86 -15.50 -16.67
CA VAL A 146 -3.31 -14.24 -17.22
C VAL A 146 -1.80 -14.46 -17.34
N ALA A 147 -1.33 -14.57 -18.58
CA ALA A 147 0.02 -14.16 -18.93
C ALA A 147 -0.01 -12.64 -19.15
N ASN A 148 1.09 -11.98 -18.78
CA ASN A 148 1.47 -10.60 -19.13
C ASN A 148 1.10 -9.49 -18.11
N SER A 149 1.82 -9.47 -16.97
CA SER A 149 2.09 -8.25 -16.21
C SER A 149 3.60 -8.04 -16.17
N GLY A 150 4.09 -7.05 -16.91
CA GLY A 150 5.50 -6.67 -16.94
C GLY A 150 6.02 -6.12 -15.60
N PRO A 151 7.33 -5.82 -15.52
CA PRO A 151 8.00 -5.46 -14.26
C PRO A 151 7.40 -4.20 -13.63
N GLY A 152 7.24 -4.25 -12.32
CA GLY A 152 6.51 -3.28 -11.51
C GLY A 152 6.98 -1.84 -11.67
N ILE A 153 6.09 -1.02 -12.20
CA ILE A 153 6.13 0.44 -12.12
C ILE A 153 5.60 0.80 -10.71
N PRO A 154 6.30 1.64 -9.93
CA PRO A 154 5.78 2.16 -8.65
C PRO A 154 4.39 2.80 -8.84
N ALA A 155 3.49 2.73 -7.85
CA ALA A 155 2.17 3.36 -7.95
C ALA A 155 2.23 4.87 -8.29
N SER A 156 3.34 5.54 -7.96
CA SER A 156 3.68 6.93 -8.33
C SER A 156 3.88 7.16 -9.84
N ASP A 157 4.30 6.14 -10.59
CA ASP A 157 4.61 6.23 -12.02
C ASP A 157 3.58 5.49 -12.91
N ARG A 158 2.53 4.91 -12.30
CA ARG A 158 1.46 4.23 -13.05
C ARG A 158 0.66 5.25 -13.86
N ILE A 159 0.82 5.18 -15.18
CA ILE A 159 -0.03 5.89 -16.14
C ILE A 159 -1.26 5.03 -16.39
N VAL A 160 -2.43 5.61 -16.19
CA VAL A 160 -3.74 5.00 -16.43
C VAL A 160 -4.31 5.62 -17.69
N TYR A 161 -4.84 4.78 -18.56
CA TYR A 161 -5.62 5.17 -19.73
C TYR A 161 -7.07 4.83 -19.43
N LEU A 162 -7.93 5.85 -19.41
CA LEU A 162 -9.37 5.67 -19.27
C LEU A 162 -10.01 5.76 -20.65
N ASN A 163 -10.97 4.88 -20.92
CA ASN A 163 -11.82 5.04 -22.09
C ASN A 163 -12.94 6.06 -21.82
N ASP A 164 -13.59 6.53 -22.88
CA ASP A 164 -14.61 7.58 -22.79
C ASP A 164 -15.75 7.20 -21.84
N ASN A 165 -16.18 5.94 -21.84
CA ASN A 165 -17.25 5.46 -20.95
C ASN A 165 -16.85 5.54 -19.47
N GLN A 166 -15.62 5.14 -19.13
CA GLN A 166 -15.10 5.21 -17.76
C GLN A 166 -14.95 6.66 -17.30
N THR A 167 -14.45 7.51 -18.18
CA THR A 167 -14.32 8.94 -17.91
C THR A 167 -15.67 9.60 -17.67
N GLU A 168 -16.68 9.29 -18.49
CA GLU A 168 -18.03 9.80 -18.33
C GLU A 168 -18.68 9.33 -17.02
N GLU A 169 -18.53 8.04 -16.69
CA GLU A 169 -19.11 7.48 -15.47
C GLU A 169 -18.52 8.13 -14.21
N ILE A 170 -17.19 8.24 -14.12
CA ILE A 170 -16.52 8.88 -12.99
C ILE A 170 -16.89 10.37 -12.92
N SER A 171 -16.91 11.07 -14.07
CA SER A 171 -17.25 12.49 -14.13
C SER A 171 -18.69 12.77 -13.70
N ALA A 172 -19.64 11.90 -14.09
CA ALA A 172 -21.03 12.05 -13.69
C ALA A 172 -21.22 11.94 -12.18
N VAL A 173 -20.53 11.00 -11.52
CA VAL A 173 -20.60 10.88 -10.06
C VAL A 173 -19.87 12.04 -9.36
N ALA A 174 -18.78 12.54 -9.94
CA ALA A 174 -18.13 13.77 -9.44
C ALA A 174 -19.06 14.99 -9.54
N ASP A 175 -19.82 15.12 -10.63
CA ASP A 175 -20.82 16.19 -10.79
C ASP A 175 -21.98 16.09 -9.81
N GLU A 176 -22.45 14.86 -9.57
CA GLU A 176 -23.44 14.57 -8.52
C GLU A 176 -22.91 15.01 -7.15
N LEU A 177 -21.67 14.70 -6.83
CA LEU A 177 -21.04 15.06 -5.56
C LEU A 177 -20.84 16.57 -5.41
N ILE A 178 -20.38 17.25 -6.46
CA ILE A 178 -20.26 18.72 -6.47
C ILE A 178 -21.63 19.36 -6.23
N SER A 179 -22.65 18.90 -6.95
CA SER A 179 -24.02 19.41 -6.82
C SER A 179 -24.60 19.20 -5.41
N ALA A 180 -24.17 18.14 -4.72
CA ALA A 180 -24.55 17.87 -3.33
C ALA A 180 -23.80 18.76 -2.31
N ILE A 181 -22.57 19.17 -2.60
CA ILE A 181 -21.74 20.01 -1.71
C ILE A 181 -22.01 21.51 -1.90
N GLU A 182 -22.30 21.94 -3.13
CA GLU A 182 -22.57 23.35 -3.44
C GLU A 182 -23.63 24.03 -2.54
N PRO A 183 -24.79 23.40 -2.23
CA PRO A 183 -25.79 24.02 -1.36
C PRO A 183 -25.44 24.01 0.13
N GLU A 184 -24.43 23.25 0.56
CA GLU A 184 -23.98 23.22 1.95
C GLU A 184 -23.26 24.52 2.31
N ASN A 185 -23.51 25.06 3.50
CA ASN A 185 -22.83 26.29 3.96
C ASN A 185 -21.40 26.01 4.49
N SER A 186 -21.14 24.79 4.96
CA SER A 186 -19.86 24.36 5.51
C SER A 186 -19.78 22.84 5.50
N ILE A 187 -18.57 22.29 5.40
CA ILE A 187 -18.31 20.86 5.63
C ILE A 187 -17.65 20.73 7.00
N ASP A 188 -18.24 19.93 7.89
CA ASP A 188 -17.76 19.79 9.29
C ASP A 188 -17.70 21.12 10.08
N GLY A 189 -18.51 22.11 9.70
CA GLY A 189 -18.49 23.45 10.30
C GLY A 189 -17.39 24.37 9.77
N ASP A 190 -16.58 23.91 8.81
CA ASP A 190 -15.53 24.69 8.15
C ASP A 190 -15.95 25.08 6.71
N VAL A 191 -15.96 26.39 6.44
CA VAL A 191 -16.27 26.98 5.13
C VAL A 191 -15.09 26.85 4.16
N ASP A 192 -13.87 26.88 4.68
CA ASP A 192 -12.65 26.72 3.89
C ASP A 192 -12.47 25.26 3.45
N GLU A 193 -12.89 24.31 4.28
CA GLU A 193 -12.88 22.87 3.93
C GLU A 193 -13.83 22.57 2.77
N ARG A 194 -15.06 23.11 2.80
CA ARG A 194 -16.00 23.04 1.67
C ARG A 194 -15.34 23.54 0.38
N SER A 195 -14.72 24.71 0.44
CA SER A 195 -14.09 25.33 -0.73
C SER A 195 -12.91 24.52 -1.26
N ARG A 196 -12.11 23.93 -0.37
CA ARG A 196 -10.99 23.03 -0.72
C ARG A 196 -11.48 21.75 -1.40
N ILE A 197 -12.51 21.11 -0.86
CA ILE A 197 -13.11 19.89 -1.43
C ILE A 197 -13.69 20.18 -2.82
N LEU A 198 -14.43 21.28 -2.99
CA LEU A 198 -14.94 21.68 -4.31
C LEU A 198 -13.81 21.96 -5.31
N ALA A 199 -12.73 22.60 -4.88
CA ALA A 199 -11.57 22.83 -5.74
C ALA A 199 -10.89 21.51 -6.15
N GLN A 200 -10.75 20.57 -5.23
CA GLN A 200 -10.19 19.24 -5.49
C GLN A 200 -11.06 18.42 -6.44
N LEU A 201 -12.38 18.42 -6.27
CA LEU A 201 -13.32 17.74 -7.18
C LEU A 201 -13.27 18.32 -8.60
N ASN A 202 -13.19 19.64 -8.73
CA ASN A 202 -13.03 20.28 -10.04
C ASN A 202 -11.66 19.96 -10.66
N ALA A 203 -10.58 19.96 -9.89
CA ALA A 203 -9.26 19.57 -10.37
C ALA A 203 -9.23 18.12 -10.87
N ALA A 204 -9.88 17.21 -10.14
CA ALA A 204 -9.99 15.82 -10.54
C ALA A 204 -10.75 15.63 -11.85
N LYS A 205 -11.83 16.38 -12.06
CA LYS A 205 -12.53 16.38 -13.35
C LYS A 205 -11.65 16.82 -14.51
N GLU A 206 -10.81 17.85 -14.32
CA GLU A 206 -9.85 18.25 -15.35
C GLU A 206 -8.80 17.16 -15.61
N LEU A 207 -8.38 16.43 -14.57
CA LEU A 207 -7.48 15.28 -14.73
C LEU A 207 -8.14 14.13 -15.51
N LEU A 208 -9.44 13.88 -15.31
CA LEU A 208 -10.20 12.83 -16.01
C LEU A 208 -10.40 13.14 -17.50
N ARG A 209 -10.43 14.42 -17.89
CA ARG A 209 -10.50 14.82 -19.31
C ARG A 209 -9.24 14.48 -20.10
N ALA A 210 -8.13 14.23 -19.43
CA ALA A 210 -6.91 13.82 -20.12
C ALA A 210 -7.02 12.35 -20.58
N THR A 211 -6.54 12.05 -21.80
CA THR A 211 -6.50 10.68 -22.35
C THR A 211 -5.65 9.73 -21.50
N SER A 212 -4.74 10.27 -20.70
CA SER A 212 -3.91 9.50 -19.77
C SER A 212 -3.56 10.33 -18.54
N LEU A 213 -3.57 9.72 -17.37
CA LEU A 213 -3.25 10.39 -16.11
C LEU A 213 -2.36 9.50 -15.23
N ARG A 214 -1.56 10.13 -14.37
CA ARG A 214 -0.82 9.40 -13.33
C ARG A 214 -1.75 9.11 -12.16
N ALA A 215 -1.90 7.84 -11.79
CA ALA A 215 -2.80 7.42 -10.72
C ALA A 215 -2.54 8.19 -9.41
N PHE A 216 -1.28 8.38 -9.05
CA PHE A 216 -0.89 9.14 -7.86
C PHE A 216 -1.47 10.56 -7.79
N LEU A 217 -1.57 11.28 -8.92
CA LEU A 217 -2.15 12.63 -8.92
C LEU A 217 -3.64 12.60 -8.54
N MET A 218 -4.36 11.58 -9.00
CA MET A 218 -5.76 11.39 -8.65
C MET A 218 -5.92 11.04 -7.17
N TYR A 219 -5.03 10.19 -6.64
CA TYR A 219 -5.01 9.80 -5.24
C TYR A 219 -4.78 11.00 -4.32
N GLU A 220 -3.71 11.77 -4.54
CA GLU A 220 -3.41 12.96 -3.74
C GLU A 220 -4.51 14.02 -3.80
N THR A 221 -5.18 14.14 -4.96
CA THR A 221 -6.21 15.17 -5.15
C THR A 221 -7.52 14.83 -4.42
N LEU A 222 -7.97 13.57 -4.47
CA LEU A 222 -9.33 13.21 -4.01
C LEU A 222 -9.39 12.31 -2.79
N PHE A 223 -8.38 11.49 -2.52
CA PHE A 223 -8.52 10.41 -1.54
C PHE A 223 -8.83 10.94 -0.13
N HIS A 224 -8.15 12.01 0.29
CA HIS A 224 -8.40 12.62 1.58
C HIS A 224 -9.80 13.25 1.67
N ALA A 225 -10.22 13.99 0.64
CA ALA A 225 -11.52 14.66 0.59
C ALA A 225 -12.69 13.66 0.63
N LEU A 226 -12.59 12.58 -0.16
CA LEU A 226 -13.63 11.55 -0.20
C LEU A 226 -13.73 10.81 1.12
N ASN A 227 -12.60 10.42 1.74
CA ASN A 227 -12.64 9.78 3.05
C ASN A 227 -13.25 10.67 4.14
N LEU A 228 -12.90 11.96 4.15
CA LEU A 228 -13.50 12.90 5.08
C LEU A 228 -15.03 12.96 4.91
N LEU A 229 -15.52 13.05 3.67
CA LEU A 229 -16.94 13.06 3.39
C LEU A 229 -17.63 11.74 3.79
N ILE A 230 -17.00 10.59 3.51
CA ILE A 230 -17.52 9.26 3.88
C ILE A 230 -17.60 9.11 5.39
N GLU A 231 -16.57 9.49 6.13
CA GLU A 231 -16.53 9.37 7.59
C GLU A 231 -17.55 10.28 8.27
N LYS A 232 -17.66 11.53 7.80
CA LYS A 232 -18.52 12.55 8.43
C LYS A 232 -19.99 12.44 8.01
N TYR A 233 -20.26 11.94 6.82
CA TYR A 233 -21.61 11.88 6.23
C TYR A 233 -22.05 10.43 5.94
N ARG A 234 -21.52 9.45 6.68
CA ARG A 234 -21.69 8.00 6.47
C ARG A 234 -23.12 7.55 6.11
N ASP A 235 -24.12 8.10 6.79
CA ASP A 235 -25.53 7.71 6.62
C ASP A 235 -26.35 8.70 5.77
N LYS A 236 -25.70 9.70 5.19
CA LYS A 236 -26.33 10.73 4.35
C LYS A 236 -25.98 10.48 2.88
N VAL A 237 -26.81 11.03 2.00
CA VAL A 237 -26.61 10.99 0.54
C VAL A 237 -25.19 11.41 0.16
N LEU A 238 -24.66 12.45 0.81
CA LEU A 238 -23.32 12.96 0.54
C LEU A 238 -22.21 11.91 0.78
N GLY A 239 -22.28 11.15 1.87
CA GLY A 239 -21.29 10.10 2.15
C GLY A 239 -21.42 8.91 1.19
N GLN A 240 -22.65 8.58 0.78
CA GLN A 240 -22.89 7.50 -0.19
C GLN A 240 -22.37 7.85 -1.58
N VAL A 241 -22.58 9.08 -2.05
CA VAL A 241 -22.06 9.56 -3.34
C VAL A 241 -20.54 9.64 -3.30
N ALA A 242 -19.95 10.09 -2.19
CA ALA A 242 -18.49 10.11 -2.01
C ALA A 242 -17.88 8.69 -2.01
N ALA A 243 -18.53 7.73 -1.34
CA ALA A 243 -18.12 6.32 -1.37
C ALA A 243 -18.19 5.74 -2.78
N LYS A 244 -19.29 5.97 -3.50
CA LYS A 244 -19.45 5.55 -4.90
C LYS A 244 -18.36 6.11 -5.80
N LEU A 245 -18.00 7.39 -5.64
CA LEU A 245 -16.92 8.00 -6.41
C LEU A 245 -15.56 7.34 -6.08
N LEU A 246 -15.30 7.09 -4.79
CA LEU A 246 -14.08 6.41 -4.36
C LEU A 246 -13.99 5.00 -4.96
N ASP A 247 -15.09 4.24 -4.95
CA ASP A 247 -15.15 2.89 -5.52
C ASP A 247 -14.86 2.90 -7.02
N LEU A 248 -15.43 3.84 -7.77
CA LEU A 248 -15.16 3.98 -9.20
C LEU A 248 -13.70 4.33 -9.50
N LEU A 249 -13.08 5.19 -8.67
CA LEU A 249 -11.65 5.49 -8.77
C LEU A 249 -10.81 4.28 -8.42
N ILE A 250 -11.21 3.49 -7.41
CA ILE A 250 -10.55 2.24 -7.07
C ILE A 250 -10.66 1.26 -8.23
N GLU A 251 -11.83 1.05 -8.84
CA GLU A 251 -11.96 0.09 -9.93
C GLU A 251 -11.17 0.51 -11.18
N ASN A 252 -11.30 1.78 -11.59
CA ASN A 252 -10.84 2.24 -12.90
C ASN A 252 -9.45 2.87 -12.88
N VAL A 253 -9.06 3.50 -11.77
CA VAL A 253 -7.79 4.25 -11.66
C VAL A 253 -6.77 3.50 -10.83
N PHE A 254 -7.16 2.98 -9.66
CA PHE A 254 -6.22 2.33 -8.73
C PHE A 254 -6.17 0.80 -8.87
N GLY A 255 -7.22 0.19 -9.40
CA GLY A 255 -7.46 -1.26 -9.42
C GLY A 255 -7.33 -1.92 -10.79
N GLY A 256 -7.11 -1.13 -11.85
CA GLY A 256 -6.97 -1.64 -13.22
C GLY A 256 -5.76 -2.55 -13.48
N GLY A 257 -5.98 -3.85 -13.31
CA GLY A 257 -5.45 -4.91 -14.17
C GLY A 257 -6.62 -5.84 -14.54
N LYS A 258 -7.52 -5.38 -15.41
CA LYS A 258 -8.40 -6.25 -16.20
C LYS A 258 -7.69 -6.55 -17.52
#